data_AF-A0A952PZK1-F1
#
_entry.id   AF-A0A952PZK1-F1
#
_cell.length_a   1.000
_cell.length_b   1.000
_cell.length_c   1.000
_cell.angle_alpha   90.00
_cell.angle_beta   90.00
_cell.angle_gamma   90.00
#
_symmetry.space_group_name_H-M   'P 1'
#
loop_
_entity.id
_entity.type
_entity.pdbx_description
1 polymer ?
#
loop_
_entity_poly.entity_id
_entity_poly.type
_entity_poly.pdbx_seq_one_letter_code
_entity_poly.pdbx_strand_id
1 'polypeptide(L)' 'MKIEDFGARAECLDALKRSGFTNVEEVVEFLEMLGSPPASTISGRWIKYFPEIVQQLKVRGFWTQKLESYWPDV' A
#
# COMPACT_ATOMS: atom_id res chain seq x y z
N MET A 1 -6.46 2.43 -11.19
CA MET A 1 -5.62 3.67 -11.24
C MET A 1 -4.15 3.28 -11.34
N LYS A 2 -3.35 3.88 -12.23
CA LYS A 2 -1.92 3.56 -12.30
C LYS A 2 -1.18 4.02 -11.04
N ILE A 3 -0.12 3.30 -10.68
CA ILE A 3 0.69 3.66 -9.51
C ILE A 3 1.36 5.04 -9.68
N GLU A 4 1.61 5.45 -10.93
CA GLU A 4 2.22 6.75 -11.26
C GLU A 4 1.33 7.94 -10.88
N ASP A 5 0.02 7.75 -10.94
CA ASP A 5 -0.99 8.77 -10.59
C ASP A 5 -1.35 8.75 -9.10
N PHE A 6 -0.73 7.84 -8.32
CA PHE A 6 -1.04 7.64 -6.90
C PHE A 6 -0.77 8.88 -6.04
N GLY A 7 0.21 9.70 -6.44
CA GLY A 7 0.55 10.95 -5.73
C GLY A 7 1.48 10.75 -4.52
N ALA A 8 2.10 9.58 -4.40
CA ALA A 8 3.19 9.34 -3.46
C ALA A 8 4.52 9.93 -3.97
N ARG A 9 5.53 9.99 -3.11
CA ARG A 9 6.88 10.44 -3.50
C ARG A 9 7.47 9.51 -4.54
N ALA A 10 8.33 10.05 -5.40
CA ALA A 10 8.98 9.29 -6.47
C ALA A 10 9.68 8.02 -5.97
N GLU A 11 10.30 8.05 -4.78
CA GLU A 11 10.94 6.87 -4.20
C GLU A 11 9.95 5.80 -3.73
N CYS A 12 8.77 6.20 -3.22
CA CYS A 12 7.69 5.29 -2.88
C CYS A 12 7.15 4.61 -4.15
N LEU A 13 6.95 5.41 -5.21
CA LEU A 13 6.50 4.90 -6.51
C LEU A 13 7.52 3.93 -7.12
N ASP A 14 8.82 4.26 -7.06
CA ASP A 14 9.88 3.36 -7.52
C ASP A 14 9.91 2.06 -6.70
N ALA A 15 9.73 2.13 -5.39
CA ALA A 15 9.68 0.96 -4.52
C ALA A 15 8.47 0.07 -4.84
N LEU A 16 7.28 0.65 -5.07
CA LEU A 16 6.08 -0.08 -5.46
C LEU A 16 6.26 -0.76 -6.83
N LYS A 17 6.78 -0.02 -7.82
CA LYS A 17 7.08 -0.56 -9.16
C LYS A 17 8.09 -1.71 -9.11
N ARG A 18 9.17 -1.57 -8.32
CA ARG A 18 10.18 -2.64 -8.14
C ARG A 18 9.63 -3.88 -7.43
N SER A 19 8.57 -3.71 -6.64
CA SER A 19 7.85 -4.82 -6.03
C SER A 19 6.81 -5.46 -6.95
N GLY A 20 6.67 -4.97 -8.18
CA GLY A 20 5.81 -5.53 -9.21
C GLY A 20 4.43 -4.87 -9.31
N PHE A 21 4.14 -3.85 -8.48
CA PHE A 21 2.85 -3.16 -8.53
C PHE A 21 2.81 -2.19 -9.72
N THR A 22 1.83 -2.36 -10.60
CA THR A 22 1.59 -1.50 -11.76
C THR A 22 0.43 -0.52 -11.53
N ASN A 23 -0.52 -0.92 -10.69
CA ASN A 23 -1.70 -0.14 -10.37
C ASN A 23 -2.00 -0.15 -8.86
N VAL A 24 -2.82 0.80 -8.41
CA VAL A 24 -3.19 0.98 -7.00
C VAL A 24 -4.08 -0.18 -6.52
N GLU A 25 -4.89 -0.75 -7.41
CA GLU A 25 -5.79 -1.86 -7.09
C GLU A 25 -5.00 -3.11 -6.68
N GLU A 26 -3.91 -3.44 -7.36
CA GLU A 26 -3.00 -4.52 -7.00
C GLU A 26 -2.41 -4.34 -5.59
N VAL A 27 -2.12 -3.09 -5.20
CA VAL A 27 -1.62 -2.79 -3.84
C VAL A 27 -2.72 -3.05 -2.81
N VAL A 28 -3.95 -2.59 -3.09
CA VAL A 28 -5.10 -2.82 -2.20
C VAL A 28 -5.38 -4.31 -2.07
N GLU A 29 -5.48 -5.04 -3.19
CA GLU A 29 -5.71 -6.49 -3.20
C GLU A 29 -4.61 -7.23 -2.44
N PHE A 30 -3.35 -6.83 -2.61
CA PHE A 30 -2.23 -7.43 -1.89
C PHE A 30 -2.33 -7.19 -0.36
N LEU A 31 -2.68 -5.97 0.07
CA LEU A 31 -2.88 -5.67 1.49
C LEU A 31 -4.08 -6.41 2.08
N GLU A 32 -5.15 -6.59 1.29
CA GLU A 32 -6.29 -7.41 1.71
C GLU A 32 -5.95 -8.91 1.76
N MET A 33 -5.12 -9.40 0.85
CA MET A 33 -4.66 -10.79 0.81
C MET A 33 -3.70 -11.11 1.95
N LEU A 34 -2.83 -10.17 2.31
CA LEU A 34 -1.96 -10.29 3.48
C LEU A 34 -2.75 -10.39 4.79
N GLY A 35 -3.89 -9.69 4.89
CA GLY A 35 -4.68 -9.61 6.11
C GLY A 35 -3.99 -8.77 7.18
N SER A 36 -4.04 -9.19 8.44
CA SER A 36 -3.30 -8.59 9.57
C SER A 36 -2.04 -9.41 9.90
N PRO A 37 -1.05 -9.50 8.99
CA PRO A 37 0.17 -10.22 9.29
C PRO A 37 1.00 -9.40 10.30
N PRO A 38 1.86 -10.06 11.08
CA PRO A 38 2.91 -9.36 11.80
C PRO A 38 3.65 -8.39 10.87
N ALA A 39 3.94 -7.17 11.32
CA ALA A 39 4.67 -6.19 10.51
C ALA A 39 6.03 -6.72 10.00
N SER A 40 6.60 -7.71 10.69
CA SER A 40 7.83 -8.42 10.33
C SER A 40 7.70 -9.37 9.14
N THR A 41 6.49 -9.82 8.80
CA THR A 41 6.23 -10.70 7.66
C THR A 41 6.12 -9.95 6.34
N ILE A 42 5.77 -8.66 6.40
CA ILE A 42 5.89 -7.81 5.24
C ILE A 42 7.39 -7.64 5.00
N SER A 43 7.88 -8.01 3.81
CA SER A 43 9.26 -7.75 3.40
C SER A 43 9.29 -7.02 2.05
N GLY A 44 10.22 -6.08 1.90
CA GLY A 44 10.33 -5.29 0.67
C GLY A 44 10.73 -3.83 0.90
N ARG A 45 11.30 -3.20 -0.13
CA ARG A 45 11.72 -1.79 -0.10
C ARG A 45 10.57 -0.80 0.05
N TRP A 46 9.34 -1.22 -0.25
CA TRP A 46 8.14 -0.39 -0.16
C TRP A 46 7.63 -0.22 1.27
N ILE A 47 8.00 -1.11 2.20
CA ILE A 47 7.50 -1.08 3.60
C ILE A 47 7.91 0.15 4.35
N LYS A 48 9.14 0.65 4.12
CA LYS A 48 9.56 1.91 4.72
C LYS A 48 8.69 3.10 4.27
N TYR A 49 7.96 2.94 3.17
CA TYR A 49 6.99 3.91 2.67
C TYR A 49 5.54 3.50 2.99
N PHE A 50 5.32 2.43 3.75
CA PHE A 50 3.98 1.94 4.07
C PHE A 50 3.07 3.02 4.71
N PRO A 51 3.54 3.85 5.66
CA PRO A 51 2.71 4.94 6.19
C PRO A 51 2.26 5.94 5.10
N GLU A 52 3.14 6.24 4.15
CA GLU A 52 2.82 7.13 3.02
C GLU A 52 1.82 6.47 2.07
N ILE A 53 1.98 5.17 1.79
CA ILE A 53 1.06 4.37 0.98
C ILE A 53 -0.34 4.38 1.62
N VAL A 54 -0.44 4.10 2.91
CA VAL A 54 -1.72 4.11 3.63
C VAL A 54 -2.36 5.50 3.59
N GLN A 55 -1.58 6.56 3.84
CA GLN A 55 -2.08 7.92 3.75
C GLN A 55 -2.63 8.24 2.36
N GLN A 56 -1.92 7.87 1.30
CA GLN A 56 -2.38 8.10 -0.08
C GLN A 56 -3.61 7.26 -0.41
N LEU A 57 -3.69 6.00 0.03
CA LEU A 57 -4.90 5.17 -0.12
C LEU A 57 -6.10 5.81 0.58
N LYS A 58 -5.92 6.33 1.80
CA LYS A 58 -6.98 7.03 2.56
C LYS A 58 -7.44 8.30 1.84
N VAL A 59 -6.50 9.18 1.45
CA VAL A 59 -6.79 10.45 0.76
C VAL A 59 -7.51 10.23 -0.58
N ARG A 60 -7.15 9.17 -1.30
CA ARG A 60 -7.72 8.84 -2.61
C ARG A 60 -8.99 7.99 -2.54
N GLY A 61 -9.41 7.57 -1.34
CA GLY A 61 -10.60 6.75 -1.15
C GLY A 61 -10.45 5.28 -1.52
N PHE A 62 -9.22 4.78 -1.63
CA PHE A 62 -8.92 3.35 -1.86
C PHE A 62 -8.75 2.55 -0.56
N TRP A 63 -8.70 3.22 0.59
CA TRP A 63 -8.66 2.57 1.89
C TRP A 63 -10.05 2.07 2.28
N THR A 64 -10.25 0.75 2.25
CA THR A 64 -11.55 0.12 2.49
C THR A 64 -11.76 -0.18 3.99
N GLN A 65 -13.02 -0.36 4.41
CA GLN A 65 -13.33 -0.83 5.78
C GLN A 65 -12.69 -2.18 6.09
N LYS A 66 -12.51 -3.03 5.07
CA LYS A 66 -11.83 -4.31 5.20
C LYS A 66 -10.36 -4.12 5.55
N LEU A 67 -9.69 -3.17 4.89
CA LEU A 67 -8.33 -2.77 5.25
C LEU A 67 -8.25 -2.15 6.65
N GLU A 68 -9.21 -1.31 7.06
CA GLU A 68 -9.27 -0.81 8.46
C GLU A 68 -9.37 -1.95 9.47
N SER A 69 -10.14 -3.00 9.18
CA SER A 69 -10.27 -4.17 10.07
C SER A 69 -8.98 -4.99 10.16
N TYR A 70 -8.17 -5.03 9.10
CA TYR A 70 -6.90 -5.76 9.09
C TYR A 70 -5.73 -4.94 9.64
N TRP A 71 -5.79 -3.62 9.49
CA TRP A 71 -4.72 -2.70 9.83
C TRP A 71 -5.25 -1.58 10.75
N PRO A 72 -5.76 -1.91 11.95
CA PRO A 72 -6.41 -0.93 12.83
C PRO A 72 -5.45 0.13 13.38
N ASP A 73 -4.15 -0.19 13.47
CA ASP A 73 -3.11 0.66 14.04
C ASP A 73 -2.37 1.52 12.98
N VAL A 74 -2.89 1.60 11.75
CA VAL A 74 -2.26 2.29 10.61
C VAL A 74 -3.21 3.32 10.00
#